data_AF-G5ACU2-F1
#
_entry.id   AF-G5ACU2-F1
#
_cell.length_a   1.000
_cell.length_b   1.000
_cell.length_c   1.000
_cell.angle_alpha   90.00
_cell.angle_beta   90.00
_cell.angle_gamma   90.00
#
_symmetry.space_group_name_H-M   'P 1'
#
loop_
_entity.id
_entity.type
_entity.pdbx_description
1 polymer ?
#
loop_
_entity_poly.entity_id
_entity_poly.type
_entity_poly.pdbx_seq_one_letter_code
_entity_poly.pdbx_strand_id
1 'polypeptide(L)'
;MLRGLLRRLLPPLAALSAAFLFVKLQAQQQEVATSPSLDSPVPVLTVRLAIPLQPIPPYLPSPNSSLIPRLIRAQQDALPSTSSLLAQYLPGDLLSSPFNASEVAAAFAQPTDWGAIGLALEAAVVATFQCLKLWATFLMLVAVPLLQGLAVVGEAALPHCLAASKVAADYVSRMDPLHQAILALSVLFLVVCVRQGYFHKARVQYVRTRRLLELRYRAFVASLSAKWRVVAILLPHVLFFALSYEALYWLPRPMTDVLSSEPLFGLLSVGYPLLHTIGVIRQKRLYPKHTKTTPPASRPEATSELIKKFEKISIPDYEWRAYEACLKYWVIWSVAACSIGMVTLFLPAFVTSFFTVPLHFCNIFLIWMHSPFTRGDIALYTMLSPLISPYANRIHEREAEVNADAEEKTNFLIRLLVSFRVVPERHVHLAKDLWSQGPALFGLIFMFTPGFVASRGCSLMGFGFPAYVTIGVLGEKRTRRYEWWLAYFSVAVTVDYLITAIGREIGWLPLFYHAKLLVMMWLQFPYFQGAERIFNACFSSVFIVPERKDD
;
A
#
# COMPACT_ATOMS: atom_id res chain seq x y z
N MET A 1 -34.48 -3.51 -8.21
CA MET A 1 -33.30 -4.37 -8.49
C MET A 1 -32.11 -3.57 -9.02
N LEU A 2 -32.26 -2.73 -10.06
CA LEU A 2 -31.17 -1.89 -10.62
C LEU A 2 -30.56 -0.91 -9.60
N ARG A 3 -31.38 -0.23 -8.77
CA ARG A 3 -30.91 0.61 -7.64
C ARG A 3 -30.08 -0.17 -6.61
N GLY A 4 -30.38 -1.44 -6.41
CA GLY A 4 -29.63 -2.32 -5.51
C GLY A 4 -28.30 -2.78 -6.10
N LEU A 5 -28.27 -3.04 -7.41
CA LEU A 5 -27.04 -3.32 -8.15
C LEU A 5 -26.12 -2.09 -8.19
N LEU A 6 -26.70 -0.91 -8.45
CA LEU A 6 -25.99 0.37 -8.47
C LEU A 6 -25.39 0.68 -7.10
N ARG A 7 -26.16 0.58 -6.00
CA ARG A 7 -25.63 0.77 -4.63
C ARG A 7 -24.55 -0.22 -4.25
N ARG A 8 -24.55 -1.44 -4.79
CA ARG A 8 -23.56 -2.48 -4.49
C ARG A 8 -22.27 -2.34 -5.30
N LEU A 9 -22.34 -1.77 -6.49
CA LEU A 9 -21.18 -1.57 -7.36
C LEU A 9 -20.56 -0.17 -7.20
N LEU A 10 -21.31 0.82 -6.74
CA LEU A 10 -20.85 2.21 -6.62
C LEU A 10 -19.64 2.38 -5.69
N PRO A 11 -19.56 1.78 -4.49
CA PRO A 11 -18.40 1.97 -3.60
C PRO A 11 -17.08 1.37 -4.14
N PRO A 12 -17.02 0.12 -4.65
CA PRO A 12 -15.80 -0.41 -5.25
C PRO A 12 -15.48 0.26 -6.60
N LEU A 13 -16.48 0.67 -7.38
CA LEU A 13 -16.25 1.51 -8.56
C LEU A 13 -15.74 2.90 -8.18
N ALA A 14 -16.18 3.49 -7.06
CA ALA A 14 -15.72 4.78 -6.56
C ALA A 14 -14.26 4.70 -6.06
N ALA A 15 -13.90 3.61 -5.39
CA ALA A 15 -12.52 3.35 -4.97
C ALA A 15 -11.60 3.06 -6.18
N LEU A 16 -12.07 2.26 -7.14
CA LEU A 16 -11.36 2.02 -8.40
C LEU A 16 -11.28 3.27 -9.26
N SER A 17 -12.34 4.08 -9.34
CA SER A 17 -12.36 5.33 -10.09
C SER A 17 -11.54 6.42 -9.41
N ALA A 18 -11.47 6.46 -8.07
CA ALA A 18 -10.55 7.34 -7.35
C ALA A 18 -9.10 6.97 -7.66
N ALA A 19 -8.76 5.68 -7.65
CA ALA A 19 -7.44 5.22 -8.08
C ALA A 19 -7.15 5.52 -9.56
N PHE A 20 -8.13 5.32 -10.47
CA PHE A 20 -7.97 5.55 -11.91
C PHE A 20 -7.94 7.05 -12.29
N LEU A 21 -8.80 7.88 -11.67
CA LEU A 21 -8.78 9.33 -11.83
C LEU A 21 -7.50 9.93 -11.26
N PHE A 22 -6.98 9.36 -10.17
CA PHE A 22 -5.71 9.76 -9.60
C PHE A 22 -4.53 9.46 -10.54
N VAL A 23 -4.48 8.28 -11.16
CA VAL A 23 -3.44 7.97 -12.16
C VAL A 23 -3.58 8.86 -13.41
N LYS A 24 -4.81 9.17 -13.83
CA LYS A 24 -5.04 10.07 -14.97
C LYS A 24 -4.63 11.52 -14.68
N LEU A 25 -4.88 12.02 -13.46
CA LEU A 25 -4.42 13.34 -13.02
C LEU A 25 -2.88 13.43 -12.95
N GLN A 26 -2.21 12.33 -12.57
CA GLN A 26 -0.75 12.25 -12.64
C GLN A 26 -0.21 12.34 -14.06
N ALA A 27 -0.81 11.61 -15.01
CA ALA A 27 -0.37 11.64 -16.40
C ALA A 27 -0.51 13.05 -17.01
N GLN A 28 -1.56 13.80 -16.65
CA GLN A 28 -1.76 15.16 -17.15
C GLN A 28 -0.80 16.20 -16.54
N GLN A 29 -0.42 16.08 -15.27
CA GLN A 29 0.53 17.02 -14.65
C GLN A 29 1.96 16.87 -15.18
N GLN A 30 2.35 15.66 -15.59
CA GLN A 30 3.69 15.39 -16.12
C GLN A 30 3.86 15.89 -17.57
N GLU A 31 2.78 15.94 -18.34
CA GLU A 31 2.74 16.49 -19.71
C GLU A 31 2.88 18.03 -19.72
N VAL A 32 2.36 18.71 -18.70
CA VAL A 32 2.51 20.18 -18.53
C VAL A 32 3.93 20.57 -18.09
N ALA A 33 4.67 19.68 -17.43
CA ALA A 33 6.03 19.94 -16.97
C ALA A 33 7.12 19.66 -18.03
N THR A 34 6.78 19.07 -19.18
CA THR A 34 7.77 18.56 -20.15
C THR A 34 7.68 19.17 -21.55
N SER A 35 6.95 20.28 -21.76
CA SER A 35 7.03 21.04 -23.02
C SER A 35 8.06 22.17 -22.93
N PRO A 36 9.29 22.04 -23.47
CA PRO A 36 10.14 23.18 -23.71
C PRO A 36 9.65 23.88 -25.00
N SER A 37 8.70 24.80 -24.89
CA SER A 37 8.52 25.81 -25.95
C SER A 37 9.60 26.87 -25.76
N LEU A 38 10.77 26.60 -26.33
CA LEU A 38 11.68 27.65 -26.77
C LEU A 38 10.92 28.52 -27.81
N ASP A 39 11.26 29.80 -27.82
CA ASP A 39 10.88 30.82 -28.81
C ASP A 39 9.53 31.53 -28.60
N SER A 40 9.48 32.36 -27.56
CA SER A 40 8.94 33.72 -27.70
C SER A 40 9.47 34.66 -26.60
N PRO A 41 9.91 35.88 -26.93
CA PRO A 41 10.31 36.85 -25.91
C PRO A 41 9.07 37.34 -25.15
N VAL A 42 9.05 37.08 -23.85
CA VAL A 42 8.01 37.54 -22.93
C VAL A 42 8.04 39.09 -22.86
N PRO A 43 6.94 39.80 -23.14
CA PRO A 43 6.86 41.23 -22.92
C PRO A 43 6.80 41.53 -21.43
N VAL A 44 7.66 42.44 -20.97
CA VAL A 44 7.68 42.97 -19.60
C VAL A 44 6.37 43.75 -19.36
N LEU A 45 5.41 43.09 -18.70
CA LEU A 45 4.19 43.71 -18.21
C LEU A 45 4.52 44.59 -16.99
N THR A 46 4.69 45.87 -17.25
CA THR A 46 4.77 46.90 -16.22
C THR A 46 3.35 47.18 -15.72
N VAL A 47 2.93 46.48 -14.66
CA VAL A 47 1.63 46.74 -14.01
C VAL A 47 1.70 48.04 -13.21
N ARG A 48 1.33 49.16 -13.84
CA ARG A 48 0.96 50.39 -13.13
C ARG A 48 -0.44 50.22 -12.55
N LEU A 49 -0.51 50.00 -11.23
CA LEU A 49 -1.73 50.12 -10.46
C LEU A 49 -2.19 51.59 -10.43
N ALA A 50 -3.09 51.96 -11.33
CA ALA A 50 -3.88 53.18 -11.23
C ALA A 50 -5.15 52.87 -10.42
N ILE A 51 -5.17 53.31 -9.17
CA ILE A 51 -6.36 53.25 -8.30
C ILE A 51 -7.23 54.48 -8.64
N PRO A 52 -8.50 54.32 -9.03
CA PRO A 52 -9.40 55.45 -9.19
C PRO A 52 -9.89 55.90 -7.81
N LEU A 53 -9.59 57.15 -7.45
CA LEU A 53 -10.15 57.84 -6.29
C LEU A 53 -11.66 58.10 -6.52
N GLN A 54 -12.50 57.47 -5.71
CA GLN A 54 -13.90 57.89 -5.51
C GLN A 54 -13.98 58.84 -4.30
N PRO A 55 -14.83 59.88 -4.34
CA PRO A 55 -15.04 60.78 -3.20
C PRO A 55 -16.11 60.20 -2.25
N ILE A 56 -15.77 60.13 -0.96
CA ILE A 56 -16.71 59.78 0.13
C ILE A 56 -17.17 61.08 0.82
N PRO A 57 -18.46 61.23 1.16
CA PRO A 57 -19.02 62.44 1.79
C PRO A 57 -18.68 62.53 3.29
N PRO A 58 -18.79 63.73 3.89
CA PRO A 58 -18.47 63.93 5.30
C PRO A 58 -19.69 63.69 6.21
N TYR A 59 -19.39 63.44 7.50
CA TYR A 59 -20.25 63.43 8.70
C TYR A 59 -20.76 62.08 9.23
N LEU A 60 -20.11 61.58 10.30
CA LEU A 60 -20.69 61.30 11.62
C LEU A 60 -19.58 60.88 12.64
N PRO A 61 -19.78 61.09 13.96
CA PRO A 61 -18.72 61.08 14.97
C PRO A 61 -18.45 59.68 15.54
N SER A 62 -17.21 59.47 15.96
CA SER A 62 -16.66 58.22 16.50
C SER A 62 -17.19 57.85 17.89
N PRO A 63 -17.33 56.55 18.20
CA PRO A 63 -17.11 56.03 19.54
C PRO A 63 -15.68 55.47 19.67
N ASN A 64 -15.02 55.87 20.76
CA ASN A 64 -13.69 55.47 21.23
C ASN A 64 -13.19 54.08 20.79
N SER A 65 -12.24 54.06 19.85
CA SER A 65 -11.54 52.86 19.35
C SER A 65 -10.16 52.63 19.99
N SER A 66 -9.88 53.25 21.14
CA SER A 66 -8.54 53.22 21.77
C SER A 66 -8.21 51.97 22.61
N LEU A 67 -9.14 51.03 22.79
CA LEU A 67 -8.96 49.90 23.71
C LEU A 67 -8.52 48.58 23.06
N ILE A 68 -8.84 48.35 21.79
CA ILE A 68 -8.47 47.11 21.08
C ILE A 68 -6.99 47.07 20.65
N PRO A 69 -6.35 48.17 20.19
CA PRO A 69 -4.95 48.14 19.77
C PRO A 69 -3.96 47.90 20.93
N ARG A 70 -4.35 48.22 22.17
CA ARG A 70 -3.47 48.06 23.34
C ARG A 70 -3.39 46.60 23.82
N LEU A 71 -4.46 45.83 23.65
CA LEU A 71 -4.49 44.42 24.08
C LEU A 71 -3.71 43.51 23.11
N ILE A 72 -3.71 43.84 21.81
CA ILE A 72 -2.91 43.13 20.80
C ILE A 72 -1.40 43.45 20.99
N ARG A 73 -1.06 44.70 21.32
CA ARG A 73 0.34 45.10 21.54
C ARG A 73 0.95 44.48 22.81
N ALA A 74 0.18 44.43 23.91
CA ALA A 74 0.66 43.81 25.16
C ALA A 74 0.90 42.29 25.05
N GLN A 75 0.23 41.61 24.11
CA GLN A 75 0.40 40.16 23.89
C GLN A 75 1.54 39.83 22.92
N GLN A 76 1.97 40.79 22.09
CA GLN A 76 3.12 40.65 21.20
C GLN A 76 4.46 40.87 21.92
N ASP A 77 4.49 41.69 22.98
CA ASP A 77 5.70 41.95 23.76
C ASP A 77 6.05 40.81 24.75
N ALA A 78 5.18 39.80 24.90
CA ALA A 78 5.36 38.67 25.83
C ALA A 78 5.86 37.37 25.16
N LEU A 79 6.01 37.34 23.84
CA LEU A 79 6.58 36.18 23.13
C LEU A 79 8.10 36.40 22.99
N PRO A 80 8.95 35.63 23.69
CA PRO A 80 10.40 35.75 23.53
C PRO A 80 10.74 35.54 22.05
N SER A 81 11.49 36.49 21.48
CA SER A 81 11.91 36.40 20.09
C SER A 81 12.64 35.07 19.88
N THR A 82 12.20 34.26 18.93
CA THR A 82 12.77 32.94 18.64
C THR A 82 14.28 33.00 18.32
N SER A 83 14.75 34.17 17.90
CA SER A 83 16.17 34.51 17.73
C SER A 83 16.99 34.46 19.02
N SER A 84 16.40 34.76 20.19
CA SER A 84 17.15 34.76 21.46
C SER A 84 17.44 33.34 21.96
N LEU A 85 16.49 32.41 21.78
CA LEU A 85 16.66 31.01 22.16
C LEU A 85 17.76 30.33 21.33
N LEU A 86 17.80 30.56 20.01
CA LEU A 86 18.82 29.95 19.16
C LEU A 86 20.22 30.49 19.49
N ALA A 87 20.34 31.80 19.74
CA ALA A 87 21.59 32.44 20.15
C ALA A 87 22.07 32.01 21.56
N GLN A 88 21.16 31.52 22.40
CA GLN A 88 21.49 31.03 23.75
C GLN A 88 22.10 29.63 23.74
N TYR A 89 21.78 28.80 22.73
CA TYR A 89 22.28 27.41 22.64
C TYR A 89 23.36 27.22 21.57
N LEU A 90 23.39 28.06 20.53
CA LEU A 90 24.42 28.08 19.51
C LEU A 90 25.18 29.40 19.61
N PRO A 91 26.44 29.39 20.12
CA PRO A 91 27.32 30.53 20.02
C PRO A 91 27.35 30.98 18.55
N GLY A 92 26.99 32.24 18.26
CA GLY A 92 26.94 32.77 16.89
C GLY A 92 28.27 32.63 16.13
N ASP A 93 29.37 32.47 16.88
CA ASP A 93 30.71 32.28 16.36
C ASP A 93 30.92 30.89 15.71
N LEU A 94 30.15 29.86 16.09
CA LEU A 94 30.31 28.50 15.58
C LEU A 94 29.74 28.29 14.16
N LEU A 95 28.79 29.12 13.73
CA LEU A 95 28.21 29.05 12.38
C LEU A 95 28.97 29.89 11.36
N SER A 96 29.83 30.80 11.82
CA SER A 96 30.57 31.74 10.97
C SER A 96 32.05 31.37 10.82
N SER A 97 32.62 30.54 11.71
CA SER A 97 34.00 30.08 11.59
C SER A 97 34.12 28.86 10.65
N PRO A 98 35.18 28.77 9.82
CA PRO A 98 35.46 27.57 9.03
C PRO A 98 35.73 26.39 9.98
N PHE A 99 35.06 25.27 9.73
CA PHE A 99 35.10 24.06 10.56
C PHE A 99 36.55 23.64 10.87
N ASN A 100 37.00 23.84 12.11
CA ASN A 100 38.36 23.55 12.55
C ASN A 100 38.40 22.27 13.39
N ALA A 101 38.98 21.20 12.82
CA ALA A 101 39.01 19.88 13.46
C ALA A 101 39.73 19.87 14.82
N SER A 102 40.66 20.81 15.07
CA SER A 102 41.35 20.93 16.36
C SER A 102 40.44 21.43 17.48
N GLU A 103 39.45 22.26 17.17
CA GLU A 103 38.49 22.77 18.16
C GLU A 103 37.52 21.67 18.59
N VAL A 104 37.10 20.82 17.65
CA VAL A 104 36.29 19.63 17.93
C VAL A 104 37.07 18.64 18.83
N ALA A 105 38.35 18.41 18.53
CA ALA A 105 39.21 17.56 19.36
C ALA A 105 39.42 18.13 20.77
N ALA A 106 39.58 19.45 20.90
CA ALA A 106 39.68 20.12 22.20
C ALA A 106 38.36 20.05 23.00
N ALA A 107 37.21 20.11 22.32
CA ALA A 107 35.90 19.93 22.95
C ALA A 107 35.72 18.50 23.51
N PHE A 108 36.25 17.48 22.83
CA PHE A 108 36.25 16.09 23.33
C PHE A 108 37.18 15.85 24.53
N ALA A 109 38.15 16.75 24.78
CA ALA A 109 39.06 16.66 25.91
C ALA A 109 38.49 17.25 27.21
N GLN A 110 37.40 18.02 27.14
CA GLN A 110 36.77 18.59 28.34
C GLN A 110 35.96 17.52 29.10
N PRO A 111 35.95 17.55 30.44
CA PRO A 111 35.14 16.64 31.24
C PRO A 111 33.66 16.84 30.92
N THR A 112 32.96 15.74 30.65
CA THR A 112 31.56 15.73 30.21
C THR A 112 30.64 16.18 31.35
N ASP A 113 30.00 17.34 31.20
CA ASP A 113 28.95 17.77 32.13
C ASP A 113 27.61 17.10 31.77
N TRP A 114 27.34 15.98 32.41
CA TRP A 114 26.09 15.23 32.25
C TRP A 114 24.84 16.04 32.62
N GLY A 115 24.96 17.02 33.51
CA GLY A 115 23.85 17.90 33.89
C GLY A 115 23.45 18.85 32.76
N ALA A 116 24.44 19.47 32.12
CA ALA A 116 24.23 20.31 30.95
C ALA A 116 23.63 19.53 29.76
N ILE A 117 24.10 18.29 29.52
CA ILE A 117 23.54 17.40 28.49
C ILE A 117 22.08 17.05 28.80
N GLY A 118 21.76 16.73 30.07
CA GLY A 118 20.40 16.43 30.51
C GLY A 118 19.44 17.60 30.28
N LEU A 119 19.83 18.81 30.68
CA LEU A 119 19.03 20.03 30.47
C LEU A 119 18.87 20.37 28.98
N ALA A 120 19.93 20.21 28.18
CA ALA A 120 19.86 20.42 26.73
C ALA A 120 18.92 19.41 26.05
N LEU A 121 18.94 18.14 26.47
CA LEU A 121 18.02 17.12 26.00
C LEU A 121 16.57 17.44 26.41
N GLU A 122 16.34 17.83 27.66
CA GLU A 122 15.00 18.22 28.15
C GLU A 122 14.47 19.41 27.34
N ALA A 123 15.27 20.46 27.15
CA ALA A 123 14.91 21.63 26.36
C ALA A 123 14.58 21.24 24.90
N ALA A 124 15.40 20.37 24.29
CA ALA A 124 15.15 19.85 22.95
C ALA A 124 13.84 19.06 22.86
N VAL A 125 13.53 18.23 23.86
CA VAL A 125 12.28 17.47 23.95
C VAL A 125 11.08 18.40 24.10
N VAL A 126 11.14 19.37 25.01
CA VAL A 126 10.08 20.38 25.21
C VAL A 126 9.84 21.19 23.94
N ALA A 127 10.90 21.68 23.30
CA ALA A 127 10.81 22.39 22.03
C ALA A 127 10.19 21.52 20.93
N THR A 128 10.54 20.24 20.88
CA THR A 128 9.94 19.27 19.94
C THR A 128 8.44 19.10 20.19
N PHE A 129 8.01 18.96 21.44
CA PHE A 129 6.59 18.85 21.78
C PHE A 129 5.80 20.14 21.50
N GLN A 130 6.38 21.30 21.76
CA GLN A 130 5.75 22.58 21.40
C GLN A 130 5.62 22.72 19.88
N CYS A 131 6.66 22.33 19.12
CA CYS A 131 6.62 22.27 17.67
C CYS A 131 5.52 21.31 17.19
N LEU A 132 5.40 20.12 17.76
CA LEU A 132 4.33 19.17 17.46
C LEU A 132 2.93 19.74 17.75
N LYS A 133 2.74 20.45 18.86
CA LYS A 133 1.46 21.11 19.19
C LYS A 133 1.10 22.19 18.18
N LEU A 134 2.06 23.03 17.79
CA LEU A 134 1.85 24.06 16.77
C LEU A 134 1.52 23.42 15.41
N TRP A 135 2.24 22.37 15.02
CA TRP A 135 1.95 21.61 13.81
C TRP A 135 0.58 20.94 13.83
N ALA A 136 0.18 20.32 14.94
CA ALA A 136 -1.16 19.73 15.07
C ALA A 136 -2.27 20.79 14.94
N THR A 137 -2.06 21.96 15.54
CA THR A 137 -3.00 23.09 15.43
C THR A 137 -3.07 23.60 14.00
N PHE A 138 -1.93 23.75 13.33
CA PHE A 138 -1.84 24.10 11.92
C PHE A 138 -2.53 23.07 11.02
N LEU A 139 -2.27 21.78 11.20
CA LEU A 139 -2.89 20.70 10.43
C LEU A 139 -4.41 20.66 10.62
N MET A 140 -4.90 20.88 11.84
CA MET A 140 -6.35 21.01 12.09
C MET A 140 -6.95 22.22 11.37
N LEU A 141 -6.27 23.37 11.39
CA LEU A 141 -6.71 24.57 10.68
C LEU A 141 -6.69 24.40 9.16
N VAL A 142 -5.74 23.62 8.62
CA VAL A 142 -5.64 23.30 7.18
C VAL A 142 -6.61 22.19 6.76
N ALA A 143 -6.93 21.25 7.63
CA ALA A 143 -7.85 20.16 7.34
C ALA A 143 -9.28 20.66 7.05
N VAL A 144 -9.74 21.71 7.73
CA VAL A 144 -11.07 22.30 7.53
C VAL A 144 -11.30 22.81 6.10
N PRO A 145 -10.47 23.71 5.53
CA PRO A 145 -10.63 24.16 4.15
C PRO A 145 -10.35 23.05 3.13
N LEU A 146 -9.49 22.06 3.43
CA LEU A 146 -9.29 20.89 2.56
C LEU A 146 -10.54 20.00 2.48
N LEU A 147 -11.18 19.72 3.62
CA LEU A 147 -12.44 18.97 3.67
C LEU A 147 -13.57 19.72 2.96
N GLN A 148 -13.65 21.03 3.15
CA GLN A 148 -14.58 21.89 2.41
C GLN A 148 -14.27 21.87 0.91
N GLY A 149 -12.99 21.95 0.52
CA GLY A 149 -12.55 21.84 -0.86
C GLY A 149 -12.90 20.50 -1.49
N LEU A 150 -12.70 19.39 -0.79
CA LEU A 150 -13.10 18.05 -1.24
C LEU A 150 -14.62 17.92 -1.39
N ALA A 151 -15.40 18.51 -0.48
CA ALA A 151 -16.86 18.55 -0.60
C ALA A 151 -17.27 19.35 -1.85
N VAL A 152 -16.69 20.54 -2.06
CA VAL A 152 -16.93 21.38 -3.24
C VAL A 152 -16.49 20.69 -4.53
N VAL A 153 -15.34 20.00 -4.55
CA VAL A 153 -14.88 19.22 -5.70
C VAL A 153 -15.80 18.04 -5.96
N GLY A 154 -16.33 17.37 -4.93
CA GLY A 154 -17.33 16.33 -5.08
C GLY A 154 -18.62 16.86 -5.72
N GLU A 155 -19.10 18.01 -5.26
CA GLU A 155 -20.26 18.70 -5.83
C GLU A 155 -19.99 19.22 -7.25
N ALA A 156 -18.77 19.69 -7.55
CA ALA A 156 -18.35 20.16 -8.87
C ALA A 156 -18.05 19.01 -9.85
N ALA A 157 -17.62 17.84 -9.37
CA ALA A 157 -17.40 16.66 -10.20
C ALA A 157 -18.72 15.99 -10.60
N LEU A 158 -19.77 16.09 -9.77
CA LEU A 158 -21.10 15.57 -10.08
C LEU A 158 -21.66 16.06 -11.43
N PRO A 159 -21.67 17.38 -11.75
CA PRO A 159 -22.12 17.85 -13.05
C PRO A 159 -21.20 17.39 -14.18
N HIS A 160 -19.89 17.15 -13.95
CA HIS A 160 -19.01 16.57 -14.96
C HIS A 160 -19.30 15.09 -15.23
N CYS A 161 -19.61 14.29 -14.21
CA CYS A 161 -20.07 12.91 -14.39
C CYS A 161 -21.42 12.88 -15.13
N LEU A 162 -22.34 13.78 -14.77
CA LEU A 162 -23.61 13.95 -15.49
C LEU A 162 -23.35 14.43 -16.92
N ALA A 163 -22.44 15.37 -17.15
CA ALA A 163 -22.06 15.84 -18.47
C ALA A 163 -21.40 14.74 -19.30
N ALA A 164 -20.49 13.94 -18.74
CA ALA A 164 -19.89 12.79 -19.39
C ALA A 164 -20.95 11.74 -19.75
N SER A 165 -21.93 11.49 -18.88
CA SER A 165 -23.07 10.61 -19.19
C SER A 165 -23.96 11.19 -20.29
N LYS A 166 -24.18 12.52 -20.31
CA LYS A 166 -24.91 13.23 -21.37
C LYS A 166 -24.13 13.21 -22.68
N VAL A 167 -22.83 13.42 -22.67
CA VAL A 167 -21.94 13.36 -23.84
C VAL A 167 -21.86 11.94 -24.36
N ALA A 168 -21.79 10.93 -23.51
CA ALA A 168 -21.88 9.53 -23.95
C ALA A 168 -23.25 9.24 -24.59
N ALA A 169 -24.34 9.73 -24.00
CA ALA A 169 -25.67 9.60 -24.58
C ALA A 169 -25.82 10.35 -25.91
N ASP A 170 -25.26 11.55 -26.03
CA ASP A 170 -25.28 12.36 -27.24
C ASP A 170 -24.32 11.82 -28.32
N TYR A 171 -23.20 11.23 -27.92
CA TYR A 171 -22.29 10.53 -28.81
C TYR A 171 -22.97 9.30 -29.39
N VAL A 172 -23.66 8.52 -28.55
CA VAL A 172 -24.46 7.38 -28.99
C VAL A 172 -25.61 7.85 -29.89
N SER A 173 -26.29 8.95 -29.61
CA SER A 173 -27.40 9.45 -30.44
C SER A 173 -26.97 9.97 -31.81
N ARG A 174 -25.71 10.42 -31.94
CA ARG A 174 -25.12 10.89 -33.21
C ARG A 174 -24.47 9.80 -34.04
N MET A 175 -24.22 8.61 -33.49
CA MET A 175 -23.71 7.48 -34.28
C MET A 175 -24.72 7.09 -35.36
N ASP A 176 -24.24 6.55 -36.48
CA ASP A 176 -25.14 5.99 -37.49
C ASP A 176 -26.09 4.95 -36.87
N PRO A 177 -27.34 4.85 -37.34
CA PRO A 177 -28.34 3.93 -36.78
C PRO A 177 -27.86 2.48 -36.76
N LEU A 178 -26.99 2.09 -37.70
CA LEU A 178 -26.36 0.77 -37.73
C LEU A 178 -25.41 0.57 -36.54
N HIS A 179 -24.53 1.52 -36.25
CA HIS A 179 -23.60 1.45 -35.11
C HIS A 179 -24.35 1.50 -33.77
N GLN A 180 -25.40 2.31 -33.68
CA GLN A 180 -26.29 2.34 -32.52
C GLN A 180 -26.96 0.97 -32.29
N ALA A 181 -27.48 0.34 -33.35
CA ALA A 181 -28.10 -0.97 -33.27
C ALA A 181 -27.08 -2.04 -32.83
N ILE A 182 -25.85 -2.03 -33.36
CA ILE A 182 -24.78 -2.94 -32.94
C ILE A 182 -24.44 -2.73 -31.46
N LEU A 183 -24.25 -1.49 -31.02
CA LEU A 183 -23.95 -1.18 -29.63
C LEU A 183 -25.09 -1.65 -28.71
N ALA A 184 -26.34 -1.33 -29.04
CA ALA A 184 -27.51 -1.75 -28.27
C ALA A 184 -27.65 -3.28 -28.20
N LEU A 185 -27.47 -3.98 -29.32
CA LEU A 185 -27.46 -5.45 -29.37
C LEU A 185 -26.31 -6.03 -28.55
N SER A 186 -25.12 -5.44 -28.58
CA SER A 186 -23.96 -5.90 -27.80
C SER A 186 -24.20 -5.74 -26.29
N VAL A 187 -24.77 -4.61 -25.86
CA VAL A 187 -25.14 -4.36 -24.46
C VAL A 187 -26.25 -5.30 -24.02
N LEU A 188 -27.30 -5.47 -24.84
CA LEU A 188 -28.38 -6.41 -24.56
C LEU A 188 -27.86 -7.85 -24.45
N PHE A 189 -27.01 -8.26 -25.37
CA PHE A 189 -26.36 -9.57 -25.35
C PHE A 189 -25.54 -9.75 -24.07
N LEU A 190 -24.74 -8.76 -23.67
CA LEU A 190 -23.95 -8.83 -22.44
C LEU A 190 -24.85 -8.92 -21.19
N VAL A 191 -25.94 -8.16 -21.15
CA VAL A 191 -26.96 -8.23 -20.08
C VAL A 191 -27.64 -9.59 -20.04
N VAL A 192 -28.01 -10.16 -21.19
CA VAL A 192 -28.58 -11.52 -21.29
C VAL A 192 -27.56 -12.56 -20.85
N CYS A 193 -26.28 -12.42 -21.24
CA CYS A 193 -25.20 -13.32 -20.81
C CYS A 193 -24.97 -13.29 -19.30
N VAL A 194 -25.03 -12.12 -18.69
CA VAL A 194 -24.95 -11.96 -17.22
C VAL A 194 -26.20 -12.57 -16.58
N ARG A 195 -27.40 -12.25 -17.08
CA ARG A 195 -28.67 -12.71 -16.49
C ARG A 195 -28.87 -14.22 -16.59
N GLN A 196 -28.52 -14.84 -17.71
CA GLN A 196 -28.60 -16.29 -17.90
C GLN A 196 -27.44 -17.04 -17.21
N GLY A 197 -26.51 -16.32 -16.59
CA GLY A 197 -25.36 -16.92 -15.91
C GLY A 197 -24.38 -17.60 -16.87
N TYR A 198 -24.37 -17.24 -18.16
CA TYR A 198 -23.39 -17.79 -19.11
C TYR A 198 -21.96 -17.50 -18.67
N PHE A 199 -21.69 -16.31 -18.12
CA PHE A 199 -20.39 -16.00 -17.52
C PHE A 199 -20.04 -16.93 -16.36
N HIS A 200 -21.01 -17.30 -15.51
CA HIS A 200 -20.79 -18.25 -14.44
C HIS A 200 -20.49 -19.65 -14.99
N LYS A 201 -21.28 -20.13 -15.96
CA LYS A 201 -21.05 -21.43 -16.63
C LYS A 201 -19.69 -21.48 -17.34
N ALA A 202 -19.35 -20.45 -18.12
CA ALA A 202 -18.08 -20.32 -18.81
C ALA A 202 -16.92 -20.27 -17.82
N ARG A 203 -17.05 -19.53 -16.71
CA ARG A 203 -16.05 -19.51 -15.63
C ARG A 203 -15.86 -20.88 -15.00
N VAL A 204 -16.96 -21.59 -14.68
CA VAL A 204 -16.90 -22.94 -14.11
C VAL A 204 -16.24 -23.92 -15.09
N GLN A 205 -16.59 -23.86 -16.37
CA GLN A 205 -16.00 -24.68 -17.42
C GLN A 205 -14.51 -24.37 -17.60
N TYR A 206 -14.13 -23.09 -17.63
CA TYR A 206 -12.74 -22.64 -17.68
C TYR A 206 -11.92 -23.17 -16.49
N VAL A 207 -12.46 -23.05 -15.26
CA VAL A 207 -11.79 -23.58 -14.07
C VAL A 207 -11.65 -25.11 -14.15
N ARG A 208 -12.65 -25.82 -14.69
CA ARG A 208 -12.61 -27.27 -14.87
C ARG A 208 -11.59 -27.70 -15.92
N THR A 209 -11.60 -27.09 -17.10
CA THR A 209 -10.66 -27.39 -18.19
C THR A 209 -9.23 -27.08 -17.77
N ARG A 210 -9.02 -25.93 -17.12
CA ARG A 210 -7.73 -25.56 -16.51
C ARG A 210 -7.24 -26.63 -15.55
N ARG A 211 -8.06 -27.07 -14.59
CA ARG A 211 -7.67 -28.10 -13.61
C ARG A 211 -7.27 -29.41 -14.30
N LEU A 212 -8.00 -29.81 -15.33
CA LEU A 212 -7.69 -31.02 -16.09
C LEU A 212 -6.35 -30.89 -16.83
N LEU A 213 -6.08 -29.74 -17.44
CA LEU A 213 -4.79 -29.44 -18.07
C LEU A 213 -3.65 -29.43 -17.04
N GLU A 214 -3.84 -28.82 -15.87
CA GLU A 214 -2.84 -28.81 -14.80
C GLU A 214 -2.52 -30.23 -14.29
N LEU A 215 -3.53 -31.10 -14.16
CA LEU A 215 -3.33 -32.49 -13.76
C LEU A 215 -2.56 -33.27 -14.83
N ARG A 216 -2.92 -33.12 -16.11
CA ARG A 216 -2.19 -33.74 -17.22
C ARG A 216 -0.75 -33.26 -17.30
N TYR A 217 -0.54 -31.96 -17.15
CA TYR A 217 0.80 -31.37 -17.12
C TYR A 217 1.63 -31.92 -15.95
N ARG A 218 1.06 -32.01 -14.75
CA ARG A 218 1.77 -32.61 -13.59
C ARG A 218 2.09 -34.09 -13.81
N ALA A 219 1.18 -34.86 -14.38
CA ALA A 219 1.43 -36.26 -14.71
C ALA A 219 2.57 -36.40 -15.74
N PHE A 220 2.57 -35.53 -16.77
CA PHE A 220 3.64 -35.45 -17.76
C PHE A 220 4.98 -35.06 -17.13
N VAL A 221 5.02 -34.03 -16.28
CA VAL A 221 6.26 -33.62 -15.59
C VAL A 221 6.77 -34.71 -14.65
N ALA A 222 5.86 -35.48 -14.03
CA ALA A 222 6.21 -36.61 -13.18
C ALA A 222 6.76 -37.81 -13.97
N SER A 223 6.32 -38.01 -15.21
CA SER A 223 6.82 -39.09 -16.07
C SER A 223 8.19 -38.80 -16.69
N LEU A 224 8.66 -37.55 -16.65
CA LEU A 224 9.98 -37.17 -17.16
C LEU A 224 11.09 -37.45 -16.13
N SER A 225 12.27 -37.85 -16.64
CA SER A 225 13.47 -37.99 -15.80
C SER A 225 13.87 -36.65 -15.16
N ALA A 226 14.64 -36.70 -14.06
CA ALA A 226 15.05 -35.51 -13.31
C ALA A 226 15.73 -34.42 -14.18
N LYS A 227 16.56 -34.81 -15.16
CA LYS A 227 17.23 -33.86 -16.08
C LYS A 227 16.22 -33.10 -16.96
N TRP A 228 15.23 -33.80 -17.49
CA TRP A 228 14.19 -33.24 -18.36
C TRP A 228 13.11 -32.47 -17.60
N ARG A 229 13.00 -32.68 -16.28
CA ARG A 229 12.02 -31.98 -15.43
C ARG A 229 12.25 -30.47 -15.41
N VAL A 230 13.50 -30.02 -15.34
CA VAL A 230 13.84 -28.58 -15.35
C VAL A 230 13.44 -27.94 -16.68
N VAL A 231 13.76 -28.60 -17.79
CA VAL A 231 13.39 -28.15 -19.14
C VAL A 231 11.87 -28.06 -19.28
N ALA A 232 11.14 -29.09 -18.83
CA ALA A 232 9.68 -29.08 -18.86
C ALA A 232 9.07 -27.96 -18.01
N ILE A 233 9.66 -27.65 -16.85
CA ILE A 233 9.24 -26.53 -16.01
C ILE A 233 9.52 -25.19 -16.69
N LEU A 234 10.67 -25.01 -17.33
CA LEU A 234 11.05 -23.75 -18.00
C LEU A 234 10.30 -23.51 -19.31
N LEU A 235 9.95 -24.56 -20.04
CA LEU A 235 9.30 -24.51 -21.37
C LEU A 235 8.11 -23.52 -21.47
N PRO A 236 7.07 -23.58 -20.60
CA PRO A 236 5.95 -22.66 -20.70
C PRO A 236 6.35 -21.19 -20.46
N HIS A 237 7.41 -20.93 -19.70
CA HIS A 237 7.89 -19.58 -19.44
C HIS A 237 8.63 -19.03 -20.68
N VAL A 238 9.52 -19.83 -21.26
CA VAL A 238 10.23 -19.48 -22.50
C VAL A 238 9.23 -19.24 -23.64
N LEU A 239 8.26 -20.14 -23.78
CA LEU A 239 7.21 -19.99 -24.80
C LEU A 239 6.38 -18.72 -24.59
N PHE A 240 6.02 -18.39 -23.34
CA PHE A 240 5.30 -17.16 -23.05
C PHE A 240 6.09 -15.92 -23.47
N PHE A 241 7.38 -15.82 -23.12
CA PHE A 241 8.19 -14.66 -23.47
C PHE A 241 8.46 -14.58 -24.97
N ALA A 242 8.70 -15.70 -25.65
CA ALA A 242 8.86 -15.74 -27.10
C ALA A 242 7.58 -15.25 -27.80
N LEU A 243 6.41 -15.77 -27.41
CA LEU A 243 5.12 -15.35 -27.98
C LEU A 243 4.79 -13.89 -27.63
N SER A 244 5.14 -13.41 -26.43
CA SER A 244 4.90 -12.02 -26.04
C SER A 244 5.80 -11.05 -26.80
N TYR A 245 7.05 -11.45 -27.08
CA TYR A 245 7.98 -10.67 -27.87
C TYR A 245 7.51 -10.55 -29.33
N GLU A 246 7.11 -11.68 -29.94
CA GLU A 246 6.49 -11.68 -31.27
C GLU A 246 5.21 -10.84 -31.28
N ALA A 247 4.30 -11.03 -30.31
CA ALA A 247 3.07 -10.27 -30.23
C ALA A 247 3.32 -8.77 -30.11
N LEU A 248 4.36 -8.34 -29.37
CA LEU A 248 4.73 -6.93 -29.25
C LEU A 248 5.19 -6.34 -30.59
N TYR A 249 5.89 -7.11 -31.42
CA TYR A 249 6.32 -6.69 -32.75
C TYR A 249 5.12 -6.47 -33.71
N TRP A 250 4.10 -7.32 -33.61
CA TRP A 250 2.90 -7.27 -34.46
C TRP A 250 1.76 -6.39 -33.91
N LEU A 251 1.90 -5.86 -32.69
CA LEU A 251 0.83 -5.14 -32.02
C LEU A 251 0.60 -3.76 -32.68
N PRO A 252 -0.66 -3.38 -32.98
CA PRO A 252 -0.97 -2.01 -33.42
C PRO A 252 -0.55 -0.96 -32.39
N ARG A 253 -0.14 0.23 -32.83
CA ARG A 253 0.28 1.35 -31.96
C ARG A 253 -0.67 1.64 -30.78
N PRO A 254 -2.02 1.68 -30.97
CA PRO A 254 -2.92 1.91 -29.85
C PRO A 254 -2.82 0.86 -28.74
N MET A 255 -2.53 -0.40 -29.10
CA MET A 255 -2.35 -1.47 -28.13
C MET A 255 -0.98 -1.37 -27.43
N THR A 256 0.08 -0.97 -28.14
CA THR A 256 1.39 -0.72 -27.51
C THR A 256 1.34 0.45 -26.54
N ASP A 257 0.53 1.47 -26.82
CA ASP A 257 0.31 2.62 -25.94
C ASP A 257 -0.42 2.20 -24.66
N VAL A 258 -1.47 1.38 -24.79
CA VAL A 258 -2.16 0.80 -23.62
C VAL A 258 -1.22 -0.07 -22.80
N LEU A 259 -0.41 -0.91 -23.47
CA LEU A 259 0.58 -1.77 -22.81
C LEU A 259 1.70 -0.96 -22.15
N SER A 260 1.99 0.25 -22.65
CA SER A 260 2.98 1.18 -22.09
C SER A 260 2.36 2.19 -21.11
N SER A 261 1.11 1.97 -20.66
CA SER A 261 0.44 2.90 -19.77
C SER A 261 0.78 2.65 -18.28
N GLU A 262 1.07 3.73 -17.55
CA GLU A 262 1.23 3.72 -16.09
C GLU A 262 0.02 3.18 -15.33
N PRO A 263 -1.24 3.49 -15.70
CA PRO A 263 -2.40 2.90 -15.04
C PRO A 263 -2.46 1.38 -15.18
N LEU A 264 -2.08 0.83 -16.33
CA LEU A 264 -2.02 -0.63 -16.49
C LEU A 264 -0.96 -1.22 -15.58
N PHE A 265 0.21 -0.57 -15.44
CA PHE A 265 1.24 -1.01 -14.51
C PHE A 265 0.76 -0.98 -13.06
N GLY A 266 0.15 0.11 -12.60
CA GLY A 266 -0.42 0.20 -11.24
C GLY A 266 -1.52 -0.85 -11.01
N LEU A 267 -2.37 -1.07 -12.01
CA LEU A 267 -3.42 -2.09 -11.96
C LEU A 267 -2.83 -3.50 -11.88
N LEU A 268 -1.84 -3.84 -12.70
CA LEU A 268 -1.25 -5.19 -12.69
C LEU A 268 -0.33 -5.41 -11.47
N SER A 269 0.44 -4.41 -11.07
CA SER A 269 1.40 -4.54 -9.96
C SER A 269 0.74 -4.54 -8.59
N VAL A 270 -0.35 -3.80 -8.40
CA VAL A 270 -0.99 -3.63 -7.08
C VAL A 270 -2.48 -3.90 -7.13
N GLY A 271 -3.21 -3.29 -8.07
CA GLY A 271 -4.68 -3.35 -8.09
C GLY A 271 -5.26 -4.76 -8.23
N TYR A 272 -4.82 -5.53 -9.21
CA TYR A 272 -5.24 -6.90 -9.47
C TYR A 272 -4.87 -7.85 -8.32
N PRO A 273 -3.61 -7.90 -7.85
CA PRO A 273 -3.24 -8.72 -6.68
C PRO A 273 -4.04 -8.37 -5.43
N LEU A 274 -4.29 -7.08 -5.18
CA LEU A 274 -5.09 -6.62 -4.04
C LEU A 274 -6.53 -7.14 -4.13
N LEU A 275 -7.19 -6.96 -5.28
CA LEU A 275 -8.54 -7.49 -5.53
C LEU A 275 -8.59 -9.02 -5.41
N HIS A 276 -7.55 -9.69 -5.91
CA HIS A 276 -7.43 -11.14 -5.83
C HIS A 276 -7.28 -11.61 -4.37
N THR A 277 -6.41 -10.98 -3.58
CA THR A 277 -6.24 -11.26 -2.14
C THR A 277 -7.56 -11.05 -1.39
N ILE A 278 -8.24 -9.93 -1.60
CA ILE A 278 -9.54 -9.64 -0.98
C ILE A 278 -10.56 -10.72 -1.36
N GLY A 279 -10.59 -11.12 -2.64
CA GLY A 279 -11.44 -12.19 -3.14
C GLY A 279 -11.19 -13.54 -2.45
N VAL A 280 -9.92 -13.91 -2.27
CA VAL A 280 -9.51 -15.15 -1.59
C VAL A 280 -9.91 -15.13 -0.11
N ILE A 281 -9.64 -14.03 0.61
CA ILE A 281 -10.03 -13.88 2.03
C ILE A 281 -11.56 -13.94 2.17
N ARG A 282 -12.28 -13.23 1.31
CA ARG A 282 -13.74 -13.21 1.31
C ARG A 282 -14.34 -14.59 1.06
N GLN A 283 -13.81 -15.34 0.09
CA GLN A 283 -14.33 -16.67 -0.23
C GLN A 283 -14.25 -17.61 0.98
N LYS A 284 -13.16 -17.57 1.74
CA LYS A 284 -13.01 -18.38 2.97
C LYS A 284 -13.95 -17.93 4.08
N ARG A 285 -14.13 -16.62 4.29
CA ARG A 285 -14.97 -16.08 5.37
C ARG A 285 -16.48 -16.24 5.11
N LEU A 286 -16.91 -16.17 3.85
CA LEU A 286 -18.33 -16.33 3.48
C LEU A 286 -18.80 -17.78 3.48
N TYR A 287 -17.90 -18.71 3.18
CA TYR A 287 -18.17 -20.12 3.19
C TYR A 287 -17.27 -20.77 4.24
N PRO A 288 -17.43 -20.42 5.54
CA PRO A 288 -16.73 -21.15 6.58
C PRO A 288 -17.18 -22.59 6.39
N LYS A 289 -16.23 -23.44 6.02
CA LYS A 289 -16.49 -24.85 5.76
C LYS A 289 -17.23 -25.34 6.99
N HIS A 290 -18.50 -25.71 6.83
CA HIS A 290 -19.28 -26.28 7.91
C HIS A 290 -18.45 -27.48 8.36
N THR A 291 -17.71 -27.32 9.45
CA THR A 291 -16.96 -28.39 10.09
C THR A 291 -18.03 -29.42 10.28
N LYS A 292 -17.95 -30.54 9.55
CA LYS A 292 -18.97 -31.59 9.55
C LYS A 292 -19.22 -31.95 11.00
N THR A 293 -20.23 -31.33 11.59
CA THR A 293 -20.83 -31.78 12.84
C THR A 293 -21.32 -33.14 12.46
N THR A 294 -20.72 -34.16 13.06
CA THR A 294 -21.00 -35.58 12.82
C THR A 294 -22.50 -35.72 12.61
N PRO A 295 -22.97 -36.10 11.41
CA PRO A 295 -24.41 -36.13 11.16
C PRO A 295 -25.06 -37.05 12.20
N PRO A 296 -26.19 -36.64 12.82
CA PRO A 296 -26.88 -37.47 13.79
C PRO A 296 -27.19 -38.83 13.14
N ALA A 297 -26.82 -39.91 13.83
CA ALA A 297 -26.70 -41.27 13.29
C ALA A 297 -28.00 -41.94 12.80
N SER A 298 -29.10 -41.21 12.60
CA SER A 298 -30.44 -41.78 12.49
C SER A 298 -31.20 -41.51 11.18
N ARG A 299 -30.58 -40.99 10.12
CA ARG A 299 -31.27 -40.81 8.82
C ARG A 299 -30.67 -41.67 7.68
N PRO A 300 -31.46 -42.60 7.09
CA PRO A 300 -31.02 -43.40 5.94
C PRO A 300 -30.82 -42.52 4.70
N GLU A 301 -29.61 -42.56 4.16
CA GLU A 301 -29.09 -41.75 3.07
C GLU A 301 -29.55 -42.25 1.70
N ALA A 302 -30.60 -41.65 1.13
CA ALA A 302 -30.95 -41.85 -0.29
C ALA A 302 -30.44 -40.71 -1.21
N THR A 303 -29.91 -39.63 -0.66
CA THR A 303 -29.42 -38.49 -1.45
C THR A 303 -27.96 -38.65 -1.87
N SER A 304 -27.82 -39.28 -3.04
CA SER A 304 -26.77 -39.04 -4.05
C SER A 304 -25.32 -39.34 -3.65
N GLU A 305 -24.88 -40.58 -3.94
CA GLU A 305 -23.46 -40.95 -4.06
C GLU A 305 -22.66 -39.94 -4.91
N LEU A 306 -23.30 -39.30 -5.88
CA LEU A 306 -22.70 -38.29 -6.75
C LEU A 306 -22.28 -37.04 -5.98
N ILE A 307 -23.10 -36.55 -5.05
CA ILE A 307 -22.74 -35.43 -4.17
C ILE A 307 -21.61 -35.85 -3.23
N LYS A 308 -21.64 -37.06 -2.66
CA LYS A 308 -20.53 -37.59 -1.86
C LYS A 308 -19.23 -37.74 -2.68
N LYS A 309 -19.30 -38.19 -3.94
CA LYS A 309 -18.14 -38.26 -4.85
C LYS A 309 -17.63 -36.85 -5.18
N PHE A 310 -18.50 -35.89 -5.46
CA PHE A 310 -18.10 -34.50 -5.71
C PHE A 310 -17.52 -33.81 -4.48
N GLU A 311 -18.05 -34.05 -3.29
CA GLU A 311 -17.53 -33.53 -2.02
C GLU A 311 -16.19 -34.19 -1.66
N LYS A 312 -16.03 -35.49 -1.94
CA LYS A 312 -14.74 -36.20 -1.83
C LYS A 312 -13.70 -35.71 -2.85
N ILE A 313 -14.15 -35.19 -4.01
CA ILE A 313 -13.31 -34.54 -5.03
C ILE A 313 -13.10 -33.03 -4.73
N SER A 314 -13.82 -32.45 -3.75
CA SER A 314 -13.51 -31.11 -3.23
C SER A 314 -12.24 -31.19 -2.39
N ILE A 315 -11.10 -31.22 -3.09
CA ILE A 315 -9.76 -31.39 -2.52
C ILE A 315 -9.56 -30.26 -1.49
N PRO A 316 -9.46 -30.58 -0.18
CA PRO A 316 -9.20 -29.62 0.89
C PRO A 316 -7.95 -28.76 0.62
N ASP A 317 -7.05 -29.28 -0.21
CA ASP A 317 -5.79 -28.63 -0.54
C ASP A 317 -5.88 -27.43 -1.50
N TYR A 318 -7.06 -27.14 -2.06
CA TYR A 318 -7.15 -26.03 -3.02
C TYR A 318 -7.19 -24.66 -2.33
N GLU A 319 -7.81 -24.58 -1.15
CA GLU A 319 -8.00 -23.30 -0.46
C GLU A 319 -6.67 -22.70 -0.04
N TRP A 320 -5.80 -23.49 0.60
CA TRP A 320 -4.50 -22.99 1.06
C TRP A 320 -3.58 -22.57 -0.08
N ARG A 321 -3.70 -23.19 -1.27
CA ARG A 321 -2.89 -22.81 -2.44
C ARG A 321 -3.22 -21.41 -2.95
N ALA A 322 -4.47 -20.98 -2.84
CA ALA A 322 -4.85 -19.63 -3.24
C ALA A 322 -4.21 -18.58 -2.31
N TYR A 323 -4.23 -18.85 -0.99
CA TYR A 323 -3.51 -18.03 0.00
C TYR A 323 -2.02 -17.99 -0.29
N GLU A 324 -1.42 -19.16 -0.48
CA GLU A 324 0.02 -19.31 -0.74
C GLU A 324 0.44 -18.56 -2.01
N ALA A 325 -0.32 -18.65 -3.11
CA ALA A 325 -0.01 -17.95 -4.36
C ALA A 325 -0.07 -16.42 -4.19
N CYS A 326 -1.14 -15.90 -3.57
CA CYS A 326 -1.23 -14.47 -3.26
C CYS A 326 -0.05 -14.01 -2.41
N LEU A 327 0.31 -14.81 -1.41
CA LEU A 327 1.34 -14.45 -0.45
C LEU A 327 2.74 -14.47 -1.08
N LYS A 328 3.03 -15.46 -1.94
CA LYS A 328 4.25 -15.49 -2.77
C LYS A 328 4.37 -14.26 -3.66
N TYR A 329 3.27 -13.85 -4.30
CA TYR A 329 3.24 -12.63 -5.09
C TYR A 329 3.64 -11.42 -4.25
N TRP A 330 2.99 -11.22 -3.09
CA TRP A 330 3.30 -10.07 -2.22
C TRP A 330 4.74 -10.08 -1.73
N VAL A 331 5.28 -11.25 -1.38
CA VAL A 331 6.70 -11.39 -1.01
C VAL A 331 7.61 -10.93 -2.14
N ILE A 332 7.41 -11.44 -3.36
CA ILE A 332 8.22 -11.08 -4.53
C ILE A 332 8.13 -9.59 -4.80
N TRP A 333 6.90 -9.05 -4.82
CA TRP A 333 6.64 -7.64 -5.08
C TRP A 333 7.32 -6.75 -4.02
N SER A 334 7.19 -7.10 -2.74
CA SER A 334 7.82 -6.36 -1.64
C SER A 334 9.34 -6.41 -1.69
N VAL A 335 9.93 -7.57 -2.00
CA VAL A 335 11.38 -7.70 -2.18
C VAL A 335 11.86 -6.85 -3.36
N ALA A 336 11.15 -6.90 -4.49
CA ALA A 336 11.49 -6.08 -5.66
C ALA A 336 11.38 -4.58 -5.36
N ALA A 337 10.28 -4.14 -4.75
CA ALA A 337 10.05 -2.75 -4.37
C ALA A 337 11.12 -2.25 -3.39
N CYS A 338 11.48 -3.04 -2.38
CA CYS A 338 12.55 -2.70 -1.44
C CYS A 338 13.91 -2.68 -2.12
N SER A 339 14.20 -3.64 -3.00
CA SER A 339 15.48 -3.71 -3.71
C SER A 339 15.68 -2.49 -4.61
N ILE A 340 14.67 -2.13 -5.40
CA ILE A 340 14.67 -0.90 -6.22
C ILE A 340 14.83 0.32 -5.31
N GLY A 341 14.11 0.34 -4.18
CA GLY A 341 14.19 1.39 -3.18
C GLY A 341 15.58 1.57 -2.57
N MET A 342 16.31 0.49 -2.30
CA MET A 342 17.66 0.55 -1.75
C MET A 342 18.70 0.88 -2.82
N VAL A 343 18.59 0.28 -4.00
CA VAL A 343 19.48 0.55 -5.15
C VAL A 343 19.43 2.03 -5.52
N THR A 344 18.24 2.61 -5.65
CA THR A 344 18.08 4.04 -5.97
C THR A 344 18.45 5.00 -4.83
N LEU A 345 18.73 4.51 -3.62
CA LEU A 345 19.29 5.33 -2.54
C LEU A 345 20.80 5.53 -2.71
N PHE A 346 21.51 4.47 -3.15
CA PHE A 346 22.97 4.49 -3.28
C PHE A 346 23.45 4.91 -4.67
N LEU A 347 22.60 4.78 -5.69
CA LEU A 347 22.93 5.13 -7.06
C LEU A 347 22.46 6.55 -7.41
N PRO A 348 23.33 7.38 -8.02
CA PRO A 348 22.91 8.66 -8.57
C PRO A 348 21.80 8.52 -9.62
N ALA A 349 20.91 9.51 -9.71
CA ALA A 349 19.76 9.48 -10.63
C ALA A 349 20.17 9.25 -12.10
N PHE A 350 21.28 9.85 -12.55
CA PHE A 350 21.78 9.68 -13.92
C PHE A 350 22.22 8.23 -14.21
N VAL A 351 22.70 7.48 -13.21
CA VAL A 351 23.03 6.06 -13.39
C VAL A 351 21.73 5.27 -13.51
N THR A 352 20.75 5.57 -12.66
CA THR A 352 19.46 4.87 -12.68
C THR A 352 18.68 5.10 -13.98
N SER A 353 18.85 6.24 -14.66
CA SER A 353 18.18 6.51 -15.94
C SER A 353 18.67 5.59 -17.07
N PHE A 354 19.94 5.16 -17.03
CA PHE A 354 20.48 4.20 -18.02
C PHE A 354 19.88 2.80 -17.88
N PHE A 355 19.36 2.45 -16.70
CA PHE A 355 18.78 1.13 -16.42
C PHE A 355 17.25 1.13 -16.43
N THR A 356 16.62 2.17 -16.99
CA THR A 356 15.16 2.24 -17.05
C THR A 356 14.61 1.16 -18.00
N VAL A 357 13.90 0.19 -17.43
CA VAL A 357 13.21 -0.85 -18.21
C VAL A 357 11.93 -0.24 -18.80
N PRO A 358 11.69 -0.36 -20.12
CA PRO A 358 10.47 0.18 -20.72
C PRO A 358 9.22 -0.43 -20.09
N LEU A 359 8.19 0.40 -19.88
CA LEU A 359 7.03 0.02 -19.08
C LEU A 359 6.22 -1.15 -19.66
N HIS A 360 6.16 -1.29 -20.98
CA HIS A 360 5.51 -2.43 -21.62
C HIS A 360 6.18 -3.77 -21.28
N PHE A 361 7.50 -3.82 -21.12
CA PHE A 361 8.19 -5.04 -20.66
C PHE A 361 7.82 -5.36 -19.21
N CYS A 362 7.75 -4.35 -18.35
CA CYS A 362 7.27 -4.52 -16.97
C CYS A 362 5.83 -5.06 -16.95
N ASN A 363 4.95 -4.53 -17.80
CA ASN A 363 3.57 -5.00 -17.90
C ASN A 363 3.45 -6.42 -18.45
N ILE A 364 4.22 -6.79 -19.49
CA ILE A 364 4.32 -8.18 -19.98
C ILE A 364 4.80 -9.12 -18.87
N PHE A 365 5.82 -8.70 -18.11
CA PHE A 365 6.34 -9.47 -16.98
C PHE A 365 5.31 -9.65 -15.85
N LEU A 366 4.52 -8.62 -15.54
CA LEU A 366 3.43 -8.75 -14.57
C LEU A 366 2.30 -9.64 -15.10
N ILE A 367 1.96 -9.57 -16.39
CA ILE A 367 1.00 -10.50 -17.02
C ILE A 367 1.51 -11.93 -16.93
N TRP A 368 2.81 -12.17 -17.19
CA TRP A 368 3.45 -13.47 -17.01
C TRP A 368 3.35 -13.96 -15.56
N MET A 369 3.57 -13.07 -14.59
CA MET A 369 3.51 -13.40 -13.17
C MET A 369 2.10 -13.76 -12.73
N HIS A 370 1.08 -13.04 -13.23
CA HIS A 370 -0.34 -13.29 -12.97
C HIS A 370 -0.95 -14.42 -13.80
N SER A 371 -0.22 -14.88 -14.82
CA SER A 371 -0.74 -15.88 -15.74
C SER A 371 -0.93 -17.22 -15.03
N PRO A 372 -2.17 -17.75 -15.02
CA PRO A 372 -2.47 -19.02 -14.36
C PRO A 372 -1.79 -20.22 -15.04
N PHE A 373 -1.36 -20.06 -16.30
CA PHE A 373 -0.78 -21.11 -17.13
C PHE A 373 0.72 -21.28 -16.87
N THR A 374 1.47 -20.17 -16.81
CA THR A 374 2.91 -20.20 -16.57
C THR A 374 3.22 -20.37 -15.09
N ARG A 375 2.39 -19.82 -14.19
CA ARG A 375 2.67 -19.76 -12.74
C ARG A 375 4.01 -19.08 -12.47
N GLY A 376 4.21 -17.93 -13.13
CA GLY A 376 5.46 -17.16 -13.06
C GLY A 376 5.79 -16.74 -11.62
N ASP A 377 4.77 -16.47 -10.80
CA ASP A 377 4.90 -16.23 -9.36
C ASP A 377 5.60 -17.38 -8.62
N ILE A 378 5.20 -18.63 -8.86
CA ILE A 378 5.79 -19.80 -8.21
C ILE A 378 7.21 -20.01 -8.72
N ALA A 379 7.45 -19.91 -10.03
CA ALA A 379 8.78 -20.07 -10.60
C ALA A 379 9.76 -19.03 -10.05
N LEU A 380 9.35 -17.76 -10.04
CA LEU A 380 10.16 -16.67 -9.51
C LEU A 380 10.38 -16.81 -8.01
N TYR A 381 9.36 -17.19 -7.24
CA TYR A 381 9.52 -17.50 -5.82
C TYR A 381 10.52 -18.64 -5.61
N THR A 382 10.47 -19.71 -6.41
CA THR A 382 11.42 -20.83 -6.27
C THR A 382 12.85 -20.45 -6.64
N MET A 383 13.06 -19.49 -7.54
CA MET A 383 14.39 -18.96 -7.85
C MET A 383 14.89 -18.01 -6.76
N LEU A 384 13.99 -17.20 -6.19
CA LEU A 384 14.31 -16.20 -5.19
C LEU A 384 14.44 -16.80 -3.78
N SER A 385 13.71 -17.87 -3.49
CA SER A 385 13.68 -18.51 -2.18
C SER A 385 15.07 -18.97 -1.73
N PRO A 386 15.94 -19.61 -2.52
CA PRO A 386 17.30 -19.94 -2.11
C PRO A 386 18.21 -18.75 -1.81
N LEU A 387 17.88 -17.54 -2.27
CA LEU A 387 18.63 -16.32 -1.95
C LEU A 387 18.18 -15.74 -0.60
N ILE A 388 16.89 -15.85 -0.27
CA ILE A 388 16.32 -15.28 0.96
C ILE A 388 16.26 -16.30 2.11
N SER A 389 16.07 -17.59 1.78
CA SER A 389 15.85 -18.72 2.68
C SER A 389 17.09 -19.36 3.35
N PRO A 390 18.37 -19.14 2.95
CA PRO A 390 19.47 -19.77 3.69
C PRO A 390 19.50 -19.26 5.14
N TYR A 391 18.92 -18.08 5.38
CA TYR A 391 18.65 -17.55 6.70
C TYR A 391 17.29 -18.01 7.27
N ALA A 392 16.23 -18.13 6.48
CA ALA A 392 14.92 -18.54 7.00
C ALA A 392 14.91 -19.98 7.53
N ASN A 393 15.56 -20.93 6.84
CA ASN A 393 15.68 -22.31 7.32
C ASN A 393 16.58 -22.40 8.56
N ARG A 394 17.69 -21.65 8.59
CA ARG A 394 18.55 -21.55 9.78
C ARG A 394 17.83 -20.90 10.95
N ILE A 395 16.99 -19.89 10.72
CA ILE A 395 16.21 -19.28 11.80
C ILE A 395 15.16 -20.25 12.30
N HIS A 396 14.49 -21.06 11.47
CA HIS A 396 13.52 -22.04 11.98
C HIS A 396 14.17 -23.18 12.76
N GLU A 397 15.26 -23.76 12.26
CA GLU A 397 16.00 -24.80 12.98
C GLU A 397 16.59 -24.22 14.27
N ARG A 398 17.18 -23.02 14.18
CA ARG A 398 17.71 -22.32 15.34
C ARG A 398 16.63 -21.78 16.26
N GLU A 399 15.44 -21.39 15.80
CA GLU A 399 14.31 -21.02 16.66
C GLU A 399 13.73 -22.26 17.31
N ALA A 400 13.69 -23.42 16.66
CA ALA A 400 13.23 -24.64 17.32
C ALA A 400 14.17 -25.03 18.47
N GLU A 401 15.49 -24.96 18.24
CA GLU A 401 16.49 -25.28 19.27
C GLU A 401 16.69 -24.15 20.29
N VAL A 402 16.87 -22.90 19.84
CA VAL A 402 17.05 -21.73 20.70
C VAL A 402 15.76 -21.33 21.37
N ASN A 403 14.56 -21.50 20.81
CA ASN A 403 13.36 -21.26 21.59
C ASN A 403 13.21 -22.29 22.70
N ALA A 404 13.66 -23.55 22.59
CA ALA A 404 13.58 -24.43 23.76
C ALA A 404 14.36 -23.86 24.97
N ASP A 405 15.62 -23.50 24.76
CA ASP A 405 16.49 -22.98 25.84
C ASP A 405 16.26 -21.50 26.18
N ALA A 406 15.98 -20.67 25.16
CA ALA A 406 15.74 -19.24 25.33
C ALA A 406 14.31 -18.96 25.74
N GLU A 407 13.31 -19.76 25.38
CA GLU A 407 11.97 -19.68 25.98
C GLU A 407 12.05 -20.05 27.45
N GLU A 408 12.88 -21.01 27.85
CA GLU A 408 13.13 -21.28 29.28
C GLU A 408 13.79 -20.09 29.99
N LYS A 409 14.87 -19.53 29.43
CA LYS A 409 15.56 -18.36 30.01
C LYS A 409 14.72 -17.08 29.99
N THR A 410 13.99 -16.81 28.92
CA THR A 410 13.09 -15.66 28.82
C THR A 410 11.88 -15.86 29.73
N ASN A 411 11.30 -17.05 29.81
CA ASN A 411 10.26 -17.35 30.79
C ASN A 411 10.79 -17.15 32.21
N PHE A 412 12.06 -17.51 32.50
CA PHE A 412 12.67 -17.23 33.79
C PHE A 412 12.82 -15.73 34.06
N LEU A 413 13.42 -14.97 33.13
CA LEU A 413 13.59 -13.51 33.26
C LEU A 413 12.24 -12.77 33.36
N ILE A 414 11.25 -13.21 32.59
CA ILE A 414 9.88 -12.71 32.62
C ILE A 414 9.24 -13.03 33.97
N ARG A 415 9.35 -14.27 34.46
CA ARG A 415 8.86 -14.66 35.80
C ARG A 415 9.54 -13.83 36.88
N LEU A 416 10.84 -13.54 36.72
CA LEU A 416 11.60 -12.67 37.61
C LEU A 416 11.06 -11.24 37.60
N LEU A 417 10.89 -10.63 36.43
CA LEU A 417 10.34 -9.27 36.26
C LEU A 417 8.89 -9.13 36.75
N VAL A 418 8.08 -10.18 36.56
CA VAL A 418 6.72 -10.27 37.11
C VAL A 418 6.77 -10.40 38.63
N SER A 419 7.65 -11.25 39.17
CA SER A 419 7.80 -11.45 40.62
C SER A 419 8.24 -10.19 41.34
N PHE A 420 9.10 -9.37 40.70
CA PHE A 420 9.50 -8.07 41.21
C PHE A 420 8.44 -6.97 41.04
N ARG A 421 7.24 -7.30 40.52
CA ARG A 421 6.17 -6.33 40.19
C ARG A 421 6.60 -5.18 39.26
N VAL A 422 7.76 -5.29 38.61
CA VAL A 422 8.28 -4.29 37.68
C VAL A 422 7.44 -4.28 36.40
N VAL A 423 6.97 -5.44 35.97
CA VAL A 423 6.15 -5.60 34.77
C VAL A 423 4.84 -6.31 35.14
N PRO A 424 3.67 -5.65 34.99
CA PRO A 424 2.38 -6.31 35.21
C PRO A 424 2.21 -7.50 34.26
N GLU A 425 1.63 -8.61 34.70
CA GLU A 425 1.45 -9.84 33.90
C GLU A 425 0.85 -9.58 32.51
N ARG A 426 -0.06 -8.60 32.39
CA ARG A 426 -0.66 -8.17 31.12
C ARG A 426 0.35 -7.67 30.07
N HIS A 427 1.54 -7.23 30.48
CA HIS A 427 2.60 -6.71 29.59
C HIS A 427 3.62 -7.79 29.19
N VAL A 428 3.59 -8.96 29.82
CA VAL A 428 4.51 -10.07 29.50
C VAL A 428 4.30 -10.56 28.07
N HIS A 429 3.04 -10.76 27.69
CA HIS A 429 2.70 -11.17 26.33
C HIS A 429 3.12 -10.11 25.30
N LEU A 430 2.96 -8.83 25.64
CA LEU A 430 3.43 -7.72 24.82
C LEU A 430 4.95 -7.77 24.68
N ALA A 431 5.70 -7.95 25.76
CA ALA A 431 7.16 -8.04 25.73
C ALA A 431 7.67 -9.23 24.91
N LYS A 432 7.02 -10.40 25.01
CA LYS A 432 7.35 -11.59 24.20
C LYS A 432 7.07 -11.35 22.72
N ASP A 433 5.94 -10.74 22.39
CA ASP A 433 5.60 -10.35 21.02
C ASP A 433 6.56 -9.29 20.48
N LEU A 434 6.96 -8.32 21.30
CA LEU A 434 7.91 -7.27 20.93
C LEU A 434 9.31 -7.85 20.69
N TRP A 435 9.73 -8.80 21.52
CA TRP A 435 11.03 -9.47 21.42
C TRP A 435 11.13 -10.36 20.17
N SER A 436 10.08 -11.14 19.88
CA SER A 436 10.02 -11.94 18.64
C SER A 436 10.03 -11.06 17.38
N GLN A 437 9.63 -9.79 17.51
CA GLN A 437 9.72 -8.77 16.45
C GLN A 437 10.92 -7.84 16.62
N GLY A 438 11.95 -8.26 17.34
CA GLY A 438 13.19 -7.49 17.55
C GLY A 438 13.77 -6.87 16.27
N PRO A 439 13.79 -7.56 15.10
CA PRO A 439 14.26 -6.96 13.86
C PRO A 439 13.36 -5.82 13.35
N ALA A 440 12.07 -5.83 13.65
CA ALA A 440 11.16 -4.74 13.33
C ALA A 440 11.42 -3.51 14.23
N LEU A 441 11.80 -3.72 15.50
CA LEU A 441 12.22 -2.65 16.40
C LEU A 441 13.53 -1.98 15.94
N PHE A 442 14.41 -2.70 15.23
CA PHE A 442 15.57 -2.09 14.59
C PHE A 442 15.18 -0.98 13.60
N GLY A 443 13.95 -1.03 13.06
CA GLY A 443 13.35 0.05 12.30
C GLY A 443 13.30 1.39 13.02
N LEU A 444 13.25 1.41 14.36
CA LEU A 444 13.27 2.65 15.15
C LEU A 444 14.56 3.44 14.98
N ILE A 445 15.66 2.82 14.54
CA ILE A 445 16.90 3.54 14.22
C ILE A 445 16.64 4.55 13.09
N PHE A 446 15.79 4.21 12.11
CA PHE A 446 15.42 5.13 11.05
C PHE A 446 14.64 6.36 11.55
N MET A 447 14.07 6.30 12.75
CA MET A 447 13.41 7.46 13.37
C MET A 447 14.42 8.58 13.71
N PHE A 448 15.69 8.25 13.90
CA PHE A 448 16.74 9.24 14.17
C PHE A 448 17.50 9.65 12.90
N THR A 449 17.09 9.13 11.73
CA THR A 449 17.77 9.42 10.46
C THR A 449 17.10 10.57 9.69
N PRO A 450 17.84 11.26 8.79
CA PRO A 450 17.28 12.27 7.91
C PRO A 450 16.10 11.75 7.08
N GLY A 451 15.18 12.63 6.69
CA GLY A 451 13.91 12.27 6.03
C GLY A 451 14.05 11.37 4.80
N PHE A 452 15.09 11.55 3.97
CA PHE A 452 15.32 10.71 2.80
C PHE A 452 15.71 9.27 3.17
N VAL A 453 16.50 9.09 4.24
CA VAL A 453 16.87 7.76 4.77
C VAL A 453 15.65 7.13 5.44
N ALA A 454 14.91 7.91 6.25
CA ALA A 454 13.68 7.46 6.89
C ALA A 454 12.63 6.99 5.88
N SER A 455 12.51 7.66 4.72
CA SER A 455 11.63 7.25 3.63
C SER A 455 11.96 5.85 3.10
N ARG A 456 13.26 5.53 2.89
CA ARG A 456 13.68 4.18 2.47
C ARG A 456 13.56 3.16 3.60
N GLY A 457 13.90 3.56 4.82
CA GLY A 457 13.69 2.76 6.03
C GLY A 457 12.23 2.36 6.21
N CYS A 458 11.29 3.25 5.87
CA CYS A 458 9.87 2.95 5.87
C CYS A 458 9.49 1.85 4.86
N SER A 459 10.02 1.87 3.63
CA SER A 459 9.78 0.79 2.67
C SER A 459 10.38 -0.53 3.15
N LEU A 460 11.59 -0.50 3.72
CA LEU A 460 12.27 -1.69 4.23
C LEU A 460 11.51 -2.32 5.41
N MET A 461 11.04 -1.48 6.35
CA MET A 461 10.30 -1.94 7.52
C MET A 461 8.85 -2.31 7.19
N GLY A 462 8.18 -1.56 6.31
CA GLY A 462 6.79 -1.80 5.93
C GLY A 462 6.57 -2.90 4.88
N PHE A 463 7.60 -3.29 4.13
CA PHE A 463 7.47 -4.32 3.10
C PHE A 463 8.58 -5.37 3.14
N GLY A 464 9.83 -4.94 3.34
CA GLY A 464 10.99 -5.85 3.37
C GLY A 464 10.95 -6.84 4.53
N PHE A 465 10.80 -6.34 5.76
CA PHE A 465 10.70 -7.18 6.95
C PHE A 465 9.46 -8.12 6.93
N PRO A 466 8.24 -7.64 6.64
CA PRO A 466 7.07 -8.49 6.43
C PRO A 466 7.28 -9.58 5.37
N ALA A 467 7.91 -9.26 4.23
CA ALA A 467 8.20 -10.24 3.19
C ALA A 467 9.16 -11.32 3.71
N TYR A 468 10.17 -10.92 4.46
CA TYR A 468 11.11 -11.84 5.10
C TYR A 468 10.41 -12.82 6.06
N VAL A 469 9.60 -12.32 7.00
CA VAL A 469 8.87 -13.17 7.96
C VAL A 469 7.86 -14.06 7.24
N THR A 470 7.20 -13.53 6.22
CA THR A 470 6.21 -14.26 5.42
C THR A 470 6.82 -15.47 4.71
N ILE A 471 8.08 -15.42 4.28
CA ILE A 471 8.80 -16.58 3.70
C ILE A 471 8.91 -17.71 4.73
N GLY A 472 9.22 -17.39 5.99
CA GLY A 472 9.24 -18.37 7.08
C GLY A 472 7.85 -18.97 7.33
N VAL A 473 6.81 -18.14 7.30
CA VAL A 473 5.41 -18.59 7.48
C VAL A 473 4.94 -19.48 6.33
N LEU A 474 5.37 -19.20 5.10
CA LEU A 474 5.07 -20.03 3.93
C LEU A 474 5.54 -21.49 4.12
N GLY A 475 6.60 -21.75 4.88
CA GLY A 475 7.06 -23.11 5.22
C GLY A 475 6.14 -23.90 6.15
N GLU A 476 5.44 -23.23 7.08
CA GLU A 476 4.69 -23.89 8.16
C GLU A 476 3.26 -24.29 7.79
N LYS A 477 2.75 -23.84 6.64
CA LYS A 477 1.41 -24.16 6.11
C LYS A 477 0.23 -23.85 7.05
N ARG A 478 0.39 -22.89 7.98
CA ARG A 478 -0.69 -22.46 8.89
C ARG A 478 -1.58 -21.40 8.23
N THR A 479 -2.80 -21.80 7.83
CA THR A 479 -3.76 -20.94 7.11
C THR A 479 -4.17 -19.67 7.85
N ARG A 480 -4.22 -19.68 9.18
CA ARG A 480 -4.52 -18.49 9.99
C ARG A 480 -3.47 -17.40 9.83
N ARG A 481 -2.18 -17.78 9.82
CA ARG A 481 -1.07 -16.84 9.63
C ARG A 481 -1.04 -16.29 8.19
N TYR A 482 -1.39 -17.10 7.20
CA TYR A 482 -1.51 -16.63 5.80
C TYR A 482 -2.57 -15.55 5.66
N GLU A 483 -3.75 -15.75 6.26
CA GLU A 483 -4.82 -14.76 6.20
C GLU A 483 -4.42 -13.43 6.83
N TRP A 484 -3.74 -13.47 7.98
CA TRP A 484 -3.26 -12.28 8.66
C TRP A 484 -2.21 -11.51 7.84
N TRP A 485 -1.20 -12.19 7.27
CA TRP A 485 -0.21 -11.55 6.41
C TRP A 485 -0.81 -11.02 5.09
N LEU A 486 -1.78 -11.72 4.52
CA LEU A 486 -2.48 -11.21 3.34
C LEU A 486 -3.31 -9.96 3.64
N ALA A 487 -3.97 -9.92 4.80
CA ALA A 487 -4.65 -8.71 5.27
C ALA A 487 -3.65 -7.58 5.49
N TYR A 488 -2.48 -7.88 6.08
CA TYR A 488 -1.36 -6.96 6.22
C TYR A 488 -0.93 -6.36 4.88
N PHE A 489 -0.49 -7.15 3.91
CA PHE A 489 -0.02 -6.61 2.62
C PHE A 489 -1.10 -5.80 1.90
N SER A 490 -2.35 -6.25 1.97
CA SER A 490 -3.49 -5.54 1.36
C SER A 490 -3.70 -4.15 1.98
N VAL A 491 -3.63 -4.05 3.30
CA VAL A 491 -3.80 -2.77 4.00
C VAL A 491 -2.54 -1.92 3.89
N ALA A 492 -1.36 -2.50 4.09
CA ALA A 492 -0.08 -1.81 4.03
C ALA A 492 0.11 -1.14 2.66
N VAL A 493 -0.14 -1.84 1.56
CA VAL A 493 -0.05 -1.23 0.22
C VAL A 493 -1.09 -0.13 0.03
N THR A 494 -2.34 -0.33 0.49
CA THR A 494 -3.40 0.70 0.35
C THR A 494 -3.05 1.96 1.15
N VAL A 495 -2.58 1.80 2.38
CA VAL A 495 -2.14 2.88 3.26
C VAL A 495 -0.88 3.54 2.72
N ASP A 496 0.08 2.79 2.18
CA ASP A 496 1.30 3.34 1.58
C ASP A 496 0.98 4.23 0.38
N TYR A 497 0.10 3.79 -0.52
CA TYR A 497 -0.34 4.58 -1.66
C TYR A 497 -1.10 5.83 -1.20
N LEU A 498 -1.97 5.72 -0.21
CA LEU A 498 -2.70 6.86 0.35
C LEU A 498 -1.75 7.87 0.99
N ILE A 499 -0.81 7.44 1.84
CA ILE A 499 0.16 8.31 2.47
C ILE A 499 1.09 8.92 1.42
N THR A 500 1.54 8.15 0.42
CA THR A 500 2.41 8.67 -0.64
C THR A 500 1.68 9.71 -1.50
N ALA A 501 0.38 9.53 -1.75
CA ALA A 501 -0.44 10.55 -2.41
C ALA A 501 -0.51 11.84 -1.58
N ILE A 502 -0.78 11.75 -0.28
CA ILE A 502 -0.78 12.90 0.64
C ILE A 502 0.62 13.54 0.74
N GLY A 503 1.65 12.71 0.72
CA GLY A 503 3.05 13.11 0.81
C GLY A 503 3.56 13.90 -0.39
N ARG A 504 2.86 13.91 -1.53
CA ARG A 504 3.20 14.84 -2.62
C ARG A 504 2.98 16.29 -2.22
N GLU A 505 1.92 16.54 -1.44
CA GLU A 505 1.56 17.89 -0.98
C GLU A 505 2.21 18.24 0.36
N ILE A 506 2.35 17.24 1.25
CA ILE A 506 2.78 17.44 2.65
C ILE A 506 4.19 16.87 2.91
N GLY A 507 4.86 16.29 1.91
CA GLY A 507 6.15 15.61 2.10
C GLY A 507 7.31 16.52 2.53
N TRP A 508 7.15 17.84 2.42
CA TRP A 508 8.08 18.84 2.92
C TRP A 508 8.03 19.00 4.45
N LEU A 509 6.99 18.48 5.10
CA LEU A 509 6.81 18.52 6.55
C LEU A 509 7.90 17.68 7.26
N PRO A 510 8.71 18.27 8.17
CA PRO A 510 9.61 17.48 9.01
C PRO A 510 8.82 16.41 9.76
N LEU A 511 9.38 15.20 9.86
CA LEU A 511 8.77 14.02 10.49
C LEU A 511 7.63 13.34 9.71
N PHE A 512 7.30 13.78 8.49
CA PHE A 512 6.27 13.10 7.69
C PHE A 512 6.59 11.61 7.46
N TYR A 513 7.83 11.30 7.04
CA TYR A 513 8.27 9.93 6.83
C TYR A 513 8.41 9.13 8.12
N HIS A 514 8.68 9.79 9.25
CA HIS A 514 8.72 9.18 10.57
C HIS A 514 7.32 8.75 11.02
N ALA A 515 6.31 9.60 10.81
CA ALA A 515 4.92 9.23 11.04
C ALA A 515 4.49 8.07 10.12
N LYS A 516 4.87 8.11 8.84
CA LYS A 516 4.63 7.00 7.90
C LYS A 516 5.25 5.69 8.41
N LEU A 517 6.50 5.73 8.88
CA LEU A 517 7.20 4.58 9.46
C LEU A 517 6.45 4.03 10.69
N LEU A 518 6.03 4.89 11.62
CA LEU A 518 5.26 4.48 12.80
C LEU A 518 3.92 3.83 12.44
N VAL A 519 3.22 4.36 11.43
CA VAL A 519 1.99 3.76 10.92
C VAL A 519 2.27 2.37 10.34
N MET A 520 3.32 2.22 9.51
CA MET A 520 3.69 0.91 8.94
C MET A 520 4.09 -0.09 10.03
N MET A 521 4.81 0.35 11.06
CA MET A 521 5.14 -0.48 12.21
C MET A 521 3.87 -0.88 12.97
N TRP A 522 2.97 0.05 13.24
CA TRP A 522 1.71 -0.26 13.94
C TRP A 522 0.85 -1.28 13.17
N LEU A 523 0.82 -1.21 11.83
CA LEU A 523 0.13 -2.20 10.99
C LEU A 523 0.72 -3.60 11.13
N GLN A 524 2.04 -3.71 11.30
CA GLN A 524 2.77 -4.99 11.30
C GLN A 524 2.68 -5.71 12.65
N PHE A 525 2.44 -4.99 13.75
CA PHE A 525 2.46 -5.60 15.07
C PHE A 525 1.21 -6.49 15.29
N PRO A 526 1.37 -7.81 15.52
CA PRO A 526 0.28 -8.75 15.77
C PRO A 526 -0.51 -8.41 17.04
N TYR A 527 0.13 -7.78 18.03
CA TYR A 527 -0.53 -7.33 19.26
C TYR A 527 -1.66 -6.33 18.99
N PHE A 528 -1.42 -5.33 18.13
CA PHE A 528 -2.43 -4.33 17.81
C PHE A 528 -3.46 -4.81 16.78
N GLN A 529 -3.09 -5.80 15.97
CA GLN A 529 -3.89 -6.28 14.84
C GLN A 529 -4.33 -5.12 13.92
N GLY A 530 -3.48 -4.10 13.78
CA GLY A 530 -3.84 -2.84 13.11
C GLY A 530 -4.31 -3.07 11.67
N ALA A 531 -3.57 -3.89 10.92
CA ALA A 531 -3.95 -4.27 9.58
C ALA A 531 -5.26 -5.05 9.52
N GLU A 532 -5.50 -6.02 10.42
CA GLU A 532 -6.75 -6.79 10.42
C GLU A 532 -7.96 -5.91 10.76
N ARG A 533 -7.82 -4.99 11.72
CA ARG A 533 -8.87 -4.03 12.08
C ARG A 533 -9.23 -3.12 10.92
N ILE A 534 -8.23 -2.55 10.23
CA ILE A 534 -8.47 -1.70 9.05
C ILE A 534 -9.04 -2.55 7.91
N PHE A 535 -8.51 -3.75 7.69
CA PHE A 535 -9.02 -4.64 6.65
C PHE A 535 -10.50 -4.94 6.87
N ASN A 536 -10.88 -5.27 8.10
CA ASN A 536 -12.27 -5.48 8.48
C ASN A 536 -13.08 -4.19 8.32
N ALA A 537 -12.61 -3.04 8.79
CA ALA A 537 -13.35 -1.78 8.67
C ALA A 537 -13.59 -1.36 7.19
N CYS A 538 -12.55 -1.38 6.37
CA CYS A 538 -12.60 -0.91 4.99
C CYS A 538 -13.28 -1.91 4.06
N PHE A 539 -12.98 -3.21 4.21
CA PHE A 539 -13.44 -4.21 3.26
C PHE A 539 -14.69 -4.97 3.75
N SER A 540 -15.04 -5.02 5.03
CA SER A 540 -16.31 -5.67 5.45
C SER A 540 -17.54 -4.90 4.95
N SER A 541 -17.48 -3.57 4.92
CA SER A 541 -18.60 -2.71 4.48
C SER A 541 -18.92 -2.86 2.99
N VAL A 542 -17.89 -3.10 2.16
CA VAL A 542 -18.04 -3.37 0.73
C VAL A 542 -18.72 -4.71 0.47
N PHE A 543 -18.73 -5.61 1.46
CA PHE A 543 -19.22 -6.98 1.32
C PHE A 543 -20.28 -7.33 2.36
N ILE A 544 -21.41 -6.61 2.35
CA ILE A 544 -22.63 -7.00 3.07
C ILE A 544 -22.97 -8.45 2.68
N VAL A 545 -22.77 -9.38 3.61
CA VAL A 545 -23.30 -10.73 3.53
C VAL A 545 -24.82 -10.55 3.55
N PRO A 546 -25.57 -11.02 2.53
CA PRO A 546 -27.01 -11.09 2.70
C PRO A 546 -27.25 -11.96 3.93
N GLU A 547 -27.84 -11.39 4.98
CA GLU A 547 -28.35 -12.18 6.09
C GLU A 547 -29.17 -13.30 5.48
N ARG A 548 -28.72 -14.53 5.71
CA ARG A 548 -29.51 -15.69 5.33
C ARG A 548 -30.74 -15.57 6.19
N LYS A 549 -31.89 -15.31 5.56
CA LYS A 549 -33.18 -15.44 6.22
C LYS A 549 -33.24 -16.90 6.65
N ASP A 550 -33.05 -17.14 7.94
CA ASP A 550 -33.23 -18.46 8.52
C ASP A 550 -34.75 -18.71 8.49
N ASP A 551 -35.18 -19.39 7.42
CA ASP A 551 -36.54 -19.93 7.26
C ASP A 551 -36.64 -21.32 7.91
#